data_AF-A0A9D8PSN0-F1
#
_entry.id   AF-A0A9D8PSN0-F1
#
_cell.length_a   1.000
_cell.length_b   1.000
_cell.length_c   1.000
_cell.angle_alpha   90.00
_cell.angle_beta   90.00
_cell.angle_gamma   90.00
#
_symmetry.space_group_name_H-M   'P 1'
#
loop_
_entity.id
_entity.type
_entity.pdbx_description
1 polymer ?
#
loop_
_entity_poly.entity_id
_entity_poly.type
_entity_poly.pdbx_seq_one_letter_code
_entity_poly.pdbx_strand_id
1 'polypeptide(L)'
;MKEIKFVFLIGNGFDIQLLNQIGMSSTTSYQDFYNFIKWKYPKEIKDNIIVNKMKVDRESGNGNWSDFENSIKNLLRDEYEANSPNFDENKYIDALSQLQNYFSDFLNTIITTDVLKYVDDLGDVIDAYDNKNIKISLPLNTLRSFLYDLKPDERRLLKIAEKIEDHIIVDYTFFNFNYTPLLDNYITLDKDNFDPHVHKRSDNNFHFQFAKNGSRKDYYTKIRTRIFHPHGFQHTPRSMLFGFDNPKQVITDYKDDLYTNSKVKKYVKYFLKPYWAENKVKYGSYLEEADLFVVFGHSIGESDRYWWNEIYKRLEQGTANLIIYNYTRYDDEDSKNNVKNNFISSAGVSLEEIDIEVLKRIFVINFDSEKQRFAFTVDKKKMNRF
;
A
#
# COMPACT_ATOMS: atom_id res chain seq x y z
N MET A 1 -21.26 -19.98 3.75
CA MET A 1 -21.71 -18.68 3.23
C MET A 1 -20.80 -18.32 2.06
N LYS A 2 -21.31 -17.77 0.96
CA LYS A 2 -20.43 -17.29 -0.13
C LYS A 2 -19.58 -16.12 0.39
N GLU A 3 -18.39 -15.95 -0.16
CA GLU A 3 -17.48 -14.87 0.23
C GLU A 3 -17.07 -14.08 -1.01
N ILE A 4 -16.89 -12.77 -0.85
CA ILE A 4 -16.18 -11.89 -1.77
C ILE A 4 -14.93 -11.40 -1.05
N LYS A 5 -13.78 -11.48 -1.71
CA LYS A 5 -12.47 -11.19 -1.13
C LYS A 5 -11.86 -9.93 -1.73
N PHE A 6 -11.73 -8.89 -0.92
CA PHE A 6 -11.08 -7.64 -1.29
C PHE A 6 -9.70 -7.54 -0.65
N VAL A 7 -8.70 -7.25 -1.47
CA VAL A 7 -7.32 -7.06 -1.03
C VAL A 7 -6.93 -5.60 -1.26
N PHE A 8 -6.57 -4.91 -0.19
CA PHE A 8 -6.15 -3.52 -0.20
C PHE A 8 -4.64 -3.44 0.03
N LEU A 9 -3.91 -2.77 -0.85
CA LEU A 9 -2.48 -2.46 -0.72
C LEU A 9 -2.34 -0.98 -0.43
N ILE A 10 -1.97 -0.65 0.80
CA ILE A 10 -1.92 0.73 1.30
C ILE A 10 -0.48 1.13 1.59
N GLY A 11 0.00 2.20 0.98
CA GLY A 11 1.37 2.71 1.18
C GLY A 11 1.43 4.12 1.75
N ASN A 12 2.66 4.65 1.84
CA ASN A 12 3.03 5.94 2.47
C ASN A 12 2.18 7.14 2.04
N GLY A 13 1.57 7.11 0.86
CA GLY A 13 0.66 8.17 0.42
C GLY A 13 -0.56 8.35 1.34
N PHE A 14 -1.00 7.30 2.07
CA PHE A 14 -2.04 7.44 3.09
C PHE A 14 -1.57 8.29 4.28
N ASP A 15 -0.44 7.93 4.89
CA ASP A 15 0.16 8.67 6.00
C ASP A 15 0.49 10.11 5.61
N ILE A 16 1.11 10.32 4.44
CA ILE A 16 1.44 11.65 3.91
C ILE A 16 0.17 12.49 3.76
N GLN A 17 -0.90 11.93 3.21
CA GLN A 17 -2.15 12.64 3.06
C GLN A 17 -2.74 13.05 4.42
N LEU A 18 -2.75 12.14 5.38
CA LEU A 18 -3.26 12.41 6.72
C LEU A 18 -2.45 13.51 7.41
N LEU A 19 -1.13 13.41 7.42
CA LEU A 19 -0.24 14.37 8.07
C LEU A 19 -0.34 15.76 7.42
N ASN A 20 -0.48 15.82 6.10
CA ASN A 20 -0.75 17.07 5.40
C ASN A 20 -2.11 17.68 5.77
N GLN A 21 -3.15 16.86 5.94
CA GLN A 21 -4.48 17.32 6.36
C GLN A 21 -4.46 17.89 7.79
N ILE A 22 -3.67 17.30 8.69
CA ILE A 22 -3.46 17.81 10.06
C ILE A 22 -2.64 19.12 10.06
N GLY A 23 -1.89 19.39 8.98
CA GLY A 23 -1.00 20.55 8.88
C GLY A 23 0.36 20.32 9.53
N MET A 24 0.84 19.07 9.56
CA MET A 24 2.16 18.76 10.10
C MET A 24 3.27 19.28 9.19
N SER A 25 4.34 19.79 9.79
CA SER A 25 5.50 20.35 9.06
C SER A 25 6.37 19.28 8.39
N SER A 26 6.17 18.02 8.75
CA SER A 26 6.91 16.87 8.23
C SER A 26 5.96 15.68 8.07
N THR A 27 6.22 14.87 7.06
CA THR A 27 5.44 13.69 6.69
C THR A 27 6.28 12.43 6.85
N THR A 28 5.73 11.25 6.52
CA THR A 28 6.49 9.97 6.47
C THR A 28 7.31 9.79 5.19
N SER A 29 7.52 10.87 4.41
CA SER A 29 8.34 10.81 3.19
C SER A 29 9.82 10.54 3.49
N TYR A 30 10.52 9.84 2.59
CA TYR A 30 11.96 9.65 2.72
C TYR A 30 12.76 10.96 2.62
N GLN A 31 12.17 11.97 1.98
CA GLN A 31 12.69 13.33 1.95
C GLN A 31 12.76 13.96 3.35
N ASP A 32 11.66 13.88 4.10
CA ASP A 32 11.58 14.40 5.46
C ASP A 32 12.44 13.58 6.41
N PHE A 33 12.52 12.26 6.20
CA PHE A 33 13.44 11.40 6.94
C PHE A 33 14.90 11.84 6.76
N TYR A 34 15.33 12.09 5.52
CA TYR A 34 16.69 12.57 5.24
C TYR A 34 16.97 13.92 5.94
N ASN A 35 15.99 14.84 5.90
CA ASN A 35 16.11 16.12 6.57
C ASN A 35 16.23 15.95 8.10
N PHE A 36 15.43 15.04 8.68
CA PHE A 36 15.45 14.71 10.10
C PHE A 36 16.81 14.15 10.55
N ILE A 37 17.35 13.14 9.86
CA ILE A 37 18.64 12.55 10.27
C ILE A 37 19.79 13.54 10.13
N LYS A 38 19.75 14.43 9.13
CA LYS A 38 20.75 15.49 8.99
C LYS A 38 20.69 16.50 10.12
N TRP A 39 19.50 16.80 10.61
CA TRP A 39 19.31 17.73 11.71
C TRP A 39 19.66 17.10 13.06
N LYS A 40 19.20 15.88 13.34
CA LYS A 40 19.33 15.22 14.65
C LYS A 40 20.63 14.45 14.83
N TYR A 41 21.14 13.83 13.78
CA TYR A 41 22.29 12.91 13.80
C TYR A 41 23.45 13.29 12.84
N PRO A 42 23.83 14.58 12.70
CA PRO A 42 24.79 15.00 11.68
C PRO A 42 26.19 14.39 11.82
N LYS A 43 26.61 14.01 13.04
CA LYS A 43 27.95 13.44 13.28
C LYS A 43 27.95 11.94 13.01
N GLU A 44 26.89 11.26 13.41
CA GLU A 44 26.74 9.81 13.38
C GLU A 44 26.50 9.29 11.96
N ILE A 45 25.85 10.09 11.10
CA ILE A 45 25.60 9.71 9.70
C ILE A 45 26.77 10.05 8.76
N LYS A 46 27.81 10.73 9.24
CA LYS A 46 28.91 11.24 8.39
C LYS A 46 29.58 10.13 7.58
N ASP A 47 29.76 8.98 8.20
CA ASP A 47 30.44 7.82 7.59
C ASP A 47 29.45 6.79 7.05
N ASN A 48 28.13 7.07 7.10
CA ASN A 48 27.11 6.20 6.55
C ASN A 48 27.13 6.26 5.01
N ILE A 49 27.52 5.16 4.38
CA ILE A 49 27.68 5.08 2.92
C ILE A 49 26.39 5.33 2.14
N ILE A 50 25.23 4.94 2.68
CA ILE A 50 23.93 5.13 2.03
C ILE A 50 23.58 6.62 2.06
N VAL A 51 23.73 7.27 3.21
CA VAL A 51 23.48 8.73 3.36
C VAL A 51 24.42 9.53 2.45
N ASN A 52 25.68 9.12 2.34
CA ASN A 52 26.65 9.75 1.44
C ASN A 52 26.24 9.59 -0.03
N LYS A 53 25.75 8.41 -0.44
CA LYS A 53 25.19 8.20 -1.79
C LYS A 53 23.99 9.12 -2.05
N MET A 54 23.05 9.20 -1.12
CA MET A 54 21.89 10.11 -1.23
C MET A 54 22.31 11.58 -1.37
N LYS A 55 23.38 11.99 -0.67
CA LYS A 55 23.93 13.36 -0.79
C LYS A 55 24.48 13.62 -2.19
N VAL A 56 25.29 12.71 -2.73
CA VAL A 56 25.86 12.83 -4.08
C VAL A 56 24.75 12.85 -5.14
N ASP A 57 23.75 11.97 -5.01
CA ASP A 57 22.61 11.92 -5.93
C ASP A 57 21.81 13.21 -5.92
N ARG A 58 21.62 13.80 -4.74
CA ARG A 58 20.96 15.10 -4.59
C ARG A 58 21.75 16.22 -5.27
N GLU A 59 23.06 16.27 -5.05
CA GLU A 59 23.97 17.25 -5.66
C GLU A 59 24.03 17.11 -7.19
N SER A 60 23.82 15.89 -7.69
CA SER A 60 23.80 15.56 -9.12
C SER A 60 22.42 15.76 -9.78
N GLY A 61 21.40 16.22 -9.03
CA GLY A 61 20.05 16.45 -9.56
C GLY A 61 19.25 15.18 -9.86
N ASN A 62 19.61 14.03 -9.29
CA ASN A 62 18.87 12.78 -9.48
C ASN A 62 17.51 12.87 -8.76
N GLY A 63 16.40 12.69 -9.48
CA GLY A 63 15.04 12.79 -8.91
C GLY A 63 14.74 11.80 -7.77
N ASN A 64 15.42 10.65 -7.74
CA ASN A 64 15.22 9.60 -6.73
C ASN A 64 16.26 9.65 -5.59
N TRP A 65 16.93 10.78 -5.39
CA TRP A 65 18.03 10.90 -4.43
C TRP A 65 17.65 10.60 -2.98
N SER A 66 16.39 10.84 -2.60
CA SER A 66 15.89 10.60 -1.24
C SER A 66 15.46 9.15 -1.03
N ASP A 67 15.40 8.35 -2.09
CA ASP A 67 15.13 6.92 -1.99
C ASP A 67 16.39 6.17 -1.55
N PHE A 68 16.49 5.92 -0.25
CA PHE A 68 17.62 5.20 0.33
C PHE A 68 17.61 3.72 -0.06
N GLU A 69 16.44 3.13 -0.38
CA GLU A 69 16.32 1.74 -0.85
C GLU A 69 16.92 1.61 -2.26
N ASN A 70 16.63 2.58 -3.13
CA ASN A 70 17.28 2.68 -4.44
C ASN A 70 18.79 2.97 -4.30
N SER A 71 19.18 3.78 -3.30
CA SER A 71 20.60 4.07 -3.02
C SER A 71 21.38 2.80 -2.64
N ILE A 72 20.87 1.98 -1.71
CA ILE A 72 21.51 0.71 -1.33
C ILE A 72 21.53 -0.29 -2.49
N LYS A 73 20.45 -0.38 -3.27
CA LYS A 73 20.38 -1.22 -4.48
C LYS A 73 21.49 -0.88 -5.47
N ASN A 74 21.65 0.41 -5.80
CA ASN A 74 22.66 0.85 -6.76
C ASN A 74 24.08 0.61 -6.25
N LEU A 75 24.34 0.90 -4.97
CA LEU A 75 25.65 0.63 -4.37
C LEU A 75 26.03 -0.86 -4.45
N LEU A 76 25.11 -1.77 -4.09
CA LEU A 76 25.37 -3.22 -4.16
C LEU A 76 25.53 -3.70 -5.60
N ARG A 77 24.80 -3.08 -6.55
CA ARG A 77 24.95 -3.37 -7.98
C ARG A 77 26.32 -2.96 -8.51
N ASP A 78 26.81 -1.78 -8.14
CA ASP A 78 28.13 -1.31 -8.54
C ASP A 78 29.24 -2.25 -8.01
N GLU A 79 29.13 -2.70 -6.75
CA GLU A 79 30.06 -3.68 -6.15
C GLU A 79 30.02 -5.04 -6.86
N TYR A 80 28.83 -5.45 -7.28
CA TYR A 80 28.63 -6.68 -8.04
C TYR A 80 29.26 -6.60 -9.43
N GLU A 81 28.97 -5.54 -10.18
CA GLU A 81 29.46 -5.31 -11.54
C GLU A 81 30.99 -5.10 -11.58
N ALA A 82 31.55 -4.44 -10.56
CA ALA A 82 32.99 -4.26 -10.43
C ALA A 82 33.73 -5.54 -9.98
N ASN A 83 33.00 -6.58 -9.55
CA ASN A 83 33.56 -7.78 -8.95
C ASN A 83 34.59 -7.46 -7.84
N SER A 84 34.21 -6.53 -6.95
CA SER A 84 35.12 -5.97 -5.94
C SER A 84 35.74 -7.07 -5.06
N PRO A 85 37.10 -7.21 -5.04
CA PRO A 85 37.77 -8.26 -4.29
C PRO A 85 37.66 -8.07 -2.77
N ASN A 86 37.44 -6.83 -2.32
CA ASN A 86 37.31 -6.45 -0.91
C ASN A 86 35.86 -6.13 -0.52
N PHE A 87 34.88 -6.66 -1.24
CA PHE A 87 33.48 -6.49 -0.87
C PHE A 87 33.21 -7.08 0.51
N ASP A 88 32.71 -6.26 1.42
CA ASP A 88 32.24 -6.64 2.75
C ASP A 88 30.77 -6.27 2.90
N GLU A 89 29.91 -7.29 2.96
CA GLU A 89 28.46 -7.11 3.10
C GLU A 89 28.09 -6.41 4.42
N ASN A 90 28.88 -6.61 5.48
CA ASN A 90 28.57 -6.07 6.81
C ASN A 90 28.57 -4.54 6.78
N LYS A 91 29.45 -3.93 5.99
CA LYS A 91 29.48 -2.47 5.80
C LYS A 91 28.13 -1.90 5.34
N TYR A 92 27.43 -2.62 4.46
CA TYR A 92 26.13 -2.23 3.93
C TYR A 92 25.00 -2.57 4.90
N ILE A 93 25.08 -3.72 5.56
CA ILE A 93 24.15 -4.16 6.59
C ILE A 93 24.15 -3.18 7.78
N ASP A 94 25.33 -2.78 8.26
CA ASP A 94 25.50 -1.85 9.37
C ASP A 94 24.96 -0.46 9.01
N ALA A 95 25.27 0.03 7.79
CA ALA A 95 24.77 1.31 7.30
C ALA A 95 23.23 1.32 7.20
N LEU A 96 22.62 0.23 6.73
CA LEU A 96 21.17 0.11 6.66
C LEU A 96 20.54 -0.02 8.04
N SER A 97 21.13 -0.82 8.93
CA SER A 97 20.66 -1.01 10.31
C SER A 97 20.71 0.29 11.10
N GLN A 98 21.72 1.13 10.86
CA GLN A 98 21.80 2.48 11.42
C GLN A 98 20.61 3.34 10.94
N LEU A 99 20.28 3.30 9.64
CA LEU A 99 19.12 4.01 9.10
C LEU A 99 17.79 3.47 9.64
N GLN A 100 17.64 2.17 9.84
CA GLN A 100 16.44 1.58 10.47
C GLN A 100 16.20 2.15 11.87
N ASN A 101 17.25 2.25 12.69
CA ASN A 101 17.14 2.84 14.02
C ASN A 101 16.72 4.31 13.96
N TYR A 102 17.32 5.09 13.07
CA TYR A 102 16.93 6.50 12.91
C TYR A 102 15.54 6.67 12.32
N PHE A 103 15.10 5.75 11.45
CA PHE A 103 13.77 5.79 10.89
C PHE A 103 12.71 5.51 11.95
N SER A 104 12.96 4.56 12.85
CA SER A 104 12.08 4.35 14.01
C SER A 104 11.95 5.59 14.89
N ASP A 105 13.06 6.27 15.18
CA ASP A 105 13.05 7.51 15.95
C ASP A 105 12.35 8.66 15.22
N PHE A 106 12.54 8.76 13.90
CA PHE A 106 11.82 9.70 13.03
C PHE A 106 10.30 9.49 13.10
N LEU A 107 9.83 8.27 12.93
CA LEU A 107 8.40 7.95 13.01
C LEU A 107 7.85 8.25 14.40
N ASN A 108 8.56 7.89 15.48
CA ASN A 108 8.13 8.21 16.85
C ASN A 108 8.09 9.72 17.13
N THR A 109 8.86 10.52 16.39
CA THR A 109 8.84 11.99 16.51
C THR A 109 7.63 12.60 15.80
N ILE A 110 7.21 12.03 14.66
CA ILE A 110 6.09 12.57 13.87
C ILE A 110 4.75 12.01 14.33
N ILE A 111 4.69 10.73 14.66
CA ILE A 111 3.46 10.04 15.06
C ILE A 111 3.24 10.24 16.57
N THR A 112 2.82 11.45 16.91
CA THR A 112 2.52 11.86 18.29
C THR A 112 1.15 11.38 18.75
N THR A 113 0.89 11.47 20.05
CA THR A 113 -0.44 11.20 20.63
C THR A 113 -1.53 12.07 20.00
N ASP A 114 -1.24 13.33 19.67
CA ASP A 114 -2.22 14.24 19.06
C ASP A 114 -2.57 13.82 17.63
N VAL A 115 -1.59 13.35 16.86
CA VAL A 115 -1.83 12.78 15.53
C VAL A 115 -2.71 11.54 15.65
N LEU A 116 -2.38 10.61 16.57
CA LEU A 116 -3.17 9.40 16.79
C LEU A 116 -4.61 9.73 17.21
N LYS A 117 -4.78 10.69 18.12
CA LYS A 117 -6.10 11.16 18.54
C LYS A 117 -6.89 11.76 17.39
N TYR A 118 -6.25 12.57 16.54
CA TYR A 118 -6.93 13.11 15.35
C TYR A 118 -7.44 11.98 14.44
N VAL A 119 -6.64 10.92 14.24
CA VAL A 119 -7.08 9.77 13.43
C VAL A 119 -8.23 9.02 14.08
N ASP A 120 -8.17 8.82 15.40
CA ASP A 120 -9.24 8.20 16.17
C ASP A 120 -10.56 8.99 16.00
N ASP A 121 -10.49 10.32 16.12
CA ASP A 121 -11.63 11.21 15.89
C ASP A 121 -12.19 11.05 14.46
N LEU A 122 -11.40 10.69 13.43
CA LEU A 122 -11.94 10.42 12.08
C LEU A 122 -12.89 9.21 12.04
N GLY A 123 -12.75 8.29 12.99
CA GLY A 123 -13.59 7.13 13.20
C GLY A 123 -14.93 7.43 13.84
N ASP A 124 -15.13 8.60 14.46
CA ASP A 124 -16.40 8.94 15.13
C ASP A 124 -17.60 8.79 14.17
N VAL A 125 -18.70 8.30 14.73
CA VAL A 125 -19.98 8.27 14.03
C VAL A 125 -20.46 9.70 13.79
N ILE A 126 -20.56 10.08 12.51
CA ILE A 126 -21.00 11.38 12.03
C ILE A 126 -22.52 11.46 11.95
N ASP A 127 -23.17 10.35 11.58
CA ASP A 127 -24.62 10.27 11.39
C ASP A 127 -25.10 8.81 11.56
N ALA A 128 -26.39 8.63 11.83
CA ALA A 128 -27.03 7.32 11.92
C ALA A 128 -28.45 7.37 11.34
N TYR A 129 -28.77 6.45 10.43
CA TYR A 129 -30.13 6.28 9.93
C TYR A 129 -30.91 5.28 10.79
N ASP A 130 -31.89 5.79 11.54
CA ASP A 130 -32.64 5.09 12.59
C ASP A 130 -33.41 3.86 12.07
N ASN A 131 -33.90 3.90 10.83
CA ASN A 131 -34.71 2.79 10.29
C ASN A 131 -33.91 1.53 9.93
N LYS A 132 -32.56 1.57 9.91
CA LYS A 132 -31.71 0.45 9.47
C LYS A 132 -30.51 0.15 10.37
N ASN A 133 -30.32 0.84 11.50
CA ASN A 133 -29.09 0.78 12.32
C ASN A 133 -27.80 1.07 11.51
N ILE A 134 -27.89 1.89 10.46
CA ILE A 134 -26.75 2.21 9.59
C ILE A 134 -26.06 3.44 10.14
N LYS A 135 -24.90 3.22 10.77
CA LYS A 135 -23.99 4.27 11.25
C LYS A 135 -23.07 4.77 10.13
N ILE A 136 -22.68 6.04 10.14
CA ILE A 136 -21.80 6.63 9.13
C ILE A 136 -20.57 7.19 9.81
N SER A 137 -19.40 6.78 9.36
CA SER A 137 -18.09 7.33 9.71
C SER A 137 -17.19 7.24 8.46
N LEU A 138 -16.04 7.91 8.46
CA LEU A 138 -15.10 7.84 7.33
C LEU A 138 -14.63 6.40 7.04
N PRO A 139 -14.29 5.57 8.06
CA PRO A 139 -13.89 4.18 7.85
C PRO A 139 -15.03 3.32 7.30
N LEU A 140 -16.24 3.47 7.85
CA LEU A 140 -17.42 2.78 7.33
C LEU A 140 -17.73 3.19 5.90
N ASN A 141 -17.53 4.46 5.55
CA ASN A 141 -17.75 4.94 4.19
C ASN A 141 -16.75 4.32 3.20
N THR A 142 -15.47 4.21 3.60
CA THR A 142 -14.45 3.48 2.84
C THR A 142 -14.87 2.02 2.62
N LEU A 143 -15.20 1.31 3.69
CA LEU A 143 -15.53 -0.12 3.60
C LEU A 143 -16.80 -0.35 2.77
N ARG A 144 -17.85 0.48 2.96
CA ARG A 144 -19.16 0.25 2.33
C ARG A 144 -19.25 0.72 0.90
N SER A 145 -18.57 1.82 0.56
CA SER A 145 -18.93 2.64 -0.60
C SER A 145 -17.79 2.92 -1.56
N PHE A 146 -16.55 2.46 -1.32
CA PHE A 146 -15.40 2.80 -2.17
C PHE A 146 -15.61 2.54 -3.67
N LEU A 147 -16.40 1.52 -4.04
CA LEU A 147 -16.71 1.24 -5.43
C LEU A 147 -17.43 2.39 -6.14
N TYR A 148 -18.15 3.26 -5.42
CA TYR A 148 -18.79 4.44 -5.98
C TYR A 148 -17.84 5.53 -6.46
N ASP A 149 -16.54 5.44 -6.13
CA ASP A 149 -15.51 6.32 -6.69
C ASP A 149 -15.28 6.07 -8.19
N LEU A 150 -15.63 4.88 -8.69
CA LEU A 150 -15.64 4.58 -10.12
C LEU A 150 -16.85 5.19 -10.82
N LYS A 151 -16.74 5.53 -12.10
CA LYS A 151 -17.89 5.96 -12.90
C LYS A 151 -18.92 4.83 -13.02
N PRO A 152 -20.23 5.14 -13.20
CA PRO A 152 -21.26 4.11 -13.35
C PRO A 152 -20.95 3.05 -14.40
N ASP A 153 -20.39 3.45 -15.56
CA ASP A 153 -20.04 2.50 -16.62
C ASP A 153 -18.82 1.65 -16.29
N GLU A 154 -17.84 2.18 -15.56
CA GLU A 154 -16.70 1.40 -15.06
C GLU A 154 -17.16 0.36 -14.02
N ARG A 155 -18.04 0.75 -13.08
CA ARG A 155 -18.60 -0.18 -12.07
C ARG A 155 -19.34 -1.37 -12.70
N ARG A 156 -19.99 -1.17 -13.85
CA ARG A 156 -20.69 -2.24 -14.58
C ARG A 156 -19.75 -3.31 -15.13
N LEU A 157 -18.49 -2.94 -15.39
CA LEU A 157 -17.46 -3.84 -15.94
C LEU A 157 -16.79 -4.69 -14.85
N LEU A 158 -17.02 -4.38 -13.56
CA LEU A 158 -16.50 -5.17 -12.45
C LEU A 158 -17.11 -6.57 -12.46
N LYS A 159 -16.27 -7.60 -12.55
CA LYS A 159 -16.69 -9.01 -12.50
C LYS A 159 -17.29 -9.38 -11.15
N ILE A 160 -16.86 -8.71 -10.08
CA ILE A 160 -17.42 -8.91 -8.73
C ILE A 160 -18.90 -8.55 -8.63
N ALA A 161 -19.44 -7.75 -9.56
CA ALA A 161 -20.84 -7.34 -9.59
C ALA A 161 -21.82 -8.53 -9.60
N GLU A 162 -21.40 -9.66 -10.18
CA GLU A 162 -22.21 -10.88 -10.28
C GLU A 162 -22.20 -11.71 -8.98
N LYS A 163 -21.25 -11.43 -8.07
CA LYS A 163 -21.12 -12.13 -6.79
C LYS A 163 -21.82 -11.40 -5.64
N ILE A 164 -22.11 -10.10 -5.80
CA ILE A 164 -22.69 -9.26 -4.74
C ILE A 164 -24.18 -9.57 -4.59
N GLU A 165 -24.53 -10.17 -3.46
CA GLU A 165 -25.89 -10.47 -3.04
C GLU A 165 -26.03 -10.36 -1.51
N ASP A 166 -27.25 -10.46 -1.00
CA ASP A 166 -27.48 -10.50 0.45
C ASP A 166 -26.94 -11.81 1.06
N HIS A 167 -26.60 -11.77 2.36
CA HIS A 167 -26.14 -12.92 3.15
C HIS A 167 -24.83 -13.54 2.66
N ILE A 168 -23.92 -12.73 2.13
CA ILE A 168 -22.53 -13.11 1.84
C ILE A 168 -21.57 -12.56 2.91
N ILE A 169 -20.34 -13.07 2.90
CA ILE A 169 -19.22 -12.48 3.65
C ILE A 169 -18.46 -11.54 2.72
N VAL A 170 -18.25 -10.30 3.14
CA VAL A 170 -17.33 -9.37 2.51
C VAL A 170 -16.04 -9.37 3.32
N ASP A 171 -15.00 -9.96 2.77
CA ASP A 171 -13.71 -10.22 3.43
C ASP A 171 -12.67 -9.21 2.96
N TYR A 172 -12.25 -8.31 3.87
CA TYR A 172 -11.25 -7.29 3.61
C TYR A 172 -9.91 -7.71 4.19
N THR A 173 -8.91 -7.81 3.33
CA THR A 173 -7.51 -7.99 3.71
C THR A 173 -6.72 -6.75 3.36
N PHE A 174 -6.20 -6.05 4.37
CA PHE A 174 -5.35 -4.89 4.21
C PHE A 174 -3.88 -5.30 4.35
N PHE A 175 -3.08 -5.06 3.33
CA PHE A 175 -1.62 -5.05 3.39
C PHE A 175 -1.18 -3.60 3.59
N ASN A 176 -0.83 -3.27 4.83
CA ASN A 176 -0.33 -1.97 5.22
C ASN A 176 1.20 -1.95 5.05
N PHE A 177 1.66 -1.31 3.97
CA PHE A 177 3.09 -1.10 3.69
C PHE A 177 3.65 0.13 4.40
N ASN A 178 2.79 0.91 5.06
CA ASN A 178 3.23 1.93 6.00
C ASN A 178 3.81 1.26 7.25
N TYR A 179 4.75 1.95 7.86
CA TYR A 179 5.33 1.52 9.13
C TYR A 179 4.51 2.00 10.34
N THR A 180 3.59 2.94 10.16
CA THR A 180 2.85 3.60 11.25
C THR A 180 1.50 2.92 11.51
N PRO A 181 0.90 3.11 12.70
CA PRO A 181 -0.45 2.62 13.03
C PRO A 181 -1.58 3.49 12.45
N LEU A 182 -1.28 4.50 11.62
CA LEU A 182 -2.29 5.48 11.20
C LEU A 182 -3.44 4.83 10.42
N LEU A 183 -3.14 3.93 9.48
CA LEU A 183 -4.19 3.17 8.78
C LEU A 183 -4.95 2.26 9.75
N ASP A 184 -4.25 1.58 10.65
CA ASP A 184 -4.86 0.63 11.57
C ASP A 184 -5.88 1.35 12.46
N ASN A 185 -5.48 2.51 13.00
CA ASN A 185 -6.33 3.35 13.82
C ASN A 185 -7.51 3.90 13.00
N TYR A 186 -7.28 4.29 11.75
CA TYR A 186 -8.34 4.76 10.86
C TYR A 186 -9.36 3.66 10.54
N ILE A 187 -8.93 2.48 10.06
CA ILE A 187 -9.86 1.51 9.46
C ILE A 187 -10.51 0.57 10.48
N THR A 188 -9.96 0.50 11.70
CA THR A 188 -10.51 -0.35 12.77
C THR A 188 -11.88 0.15 13.19
N LEU A 189 -12.85 -0.77 13.22
CA LEU A 189 -14.21 -0.46 13.66
C LEU A 189 -14.31 -0.71 15.16
N ASP A 190 -14.54 0.35 15.92
CA ASP A 190 -14.81 0.29 17.34
C ASP A 190 -16.26 -0.12 17.65
N LYS A 191 -16.60 -0.18 18.95
CA LYS A 191 -17.95 -0.52 19.43
C LYS A 191 -19.02 0.47 18.96
N ASP A 192 -18.62 1.71 18.68
CA ASP A 192 -19.54 2.75 18.24
C ASP A 192 -19.78 2.63 16.74
N ASN A 193 -18.85 2.09 15.95
CA ASN A 193 -19.03 1.84 14.51
C ASN A 193 -19.63 0.45 14.19
N PHE A 194 -19.38 -0.57 15.01
CA PHE A 194 -19.69 -1.95 14.68
C PHE A 194 -20.25 -2.75 15.87
N ASP A 195 -21.31 -3.50 15.58
CA ASP A 195 -21.88 -4.50 16.49
C ASP A 195 -21.90 -5.85 15.76
N PRO A 196 -21.18 -6.88 16.26
CA PRO A 196 -21.14 -8.18 15.61
C PRO A 196 -22.48 -8.94 15.63
N HIS A 197 -23.44 -8.56 16.49
CA HIS A 197 -24.71 -9.26 16.72
C HIS A 197 -25.94 -8.32 16.66
N VAL A 198 -26.04 -7.50 15.62
CA VAL A 198 -27.17 -6.56 15.42
C VAL A 198 -28.53 -7.26 15.36
N HIS A 199 -28.59 -8.49 14.86
CA HIS A 199 -29.84 -9.19 14.56
C HIS A 199 -29.98 -10.50 15.35
N LYS A 200 -31.17 -10.73 15.91
CA LYS A 200 -31.46 -11.94 16.72
C LYS A 200 -31.42 -13.27 15.94
N ARG A 201 -31.63 -13.23 14.63
CA ARG A 201 -31.82 -14.42 13.77
C ARG A 201 -30.98 -14.39 12.48
N SER A 202 -29.98 -13.51 12.40
CA SER A 202 -29.13 -13.36 11.23
C SER A 202 -27.71 -13.05 11.67
N ASP A 203 -26.72 -13.64 11.00
CA ASP A 203 -25.30 -13.37 11.22
C ASP A 203 -24.80 -12.14 10.45
N ASN A 204 -25.70 -11.46 9.73
CA ASN A 204 -25.37 -10.21 9.05
C ASN A 204 -25.12 -9.11 10.08
N ASN A 205 -24.04 -8.37 9.88
CA ASN A 205 -23.60 -7.28 10.73
C ASN A 205 -23.02 -6.10 9.93
N PHE A 206 -23.17 -6.12 8.60
CA PHE A 206 -22.62 -5.11 7.71
C PHE A 206 -23.55 -4.82 6.52
N HIS A 207 -23.55 -3.57 6.06
CA HIS A 207 -24.34 -3.13 4.92
C HIS A 207 -23.40 -2.70 3.79
N PHE A 208 -23.10 -3.62 2.86
CA PHE A 208 -22.25 -3.32 1.71
C PHE A 208 -23.05 -2.61 0.63
N GLN A 209 -22.47 -1.62 -0.04
CA GLN A 209 -23.22 -0.79 -0.99
C GLN A 209 -22.71 -0.96 -2.39
N PHE A 210 -23.61 -1.33 -3.29
CA PHE A 210 -23.28 -1.51 -4.69
C PHE A 210 -24.52 -1.35 -5.58
N ALA A 211 -24.35 -0.77 -6.76
CA ALA A 211 -25.41 -0.69 -7.75
C ALA A 211 -24.85 -0.93 -9.15
N LYS A 212 -25.42 -1.92 -9.85
CA LYS A 212 -25.10 -2.22 -11.25
C LYS A 212 -25.73 -1.20 -12.21
N ASN A 213 -26.96 -0.77 -11.94
CA ASN A 213 -27.71 0.21 -12.73
C ASN A 213 -28.41 1.22 -11.82
N GLY A 214 -28.16 2.52 -12.01
CA GLY A 214 -28.91 3.57 -11.32
C GLY A 214 -28.72 3.58 -9.80
N SER A 215 -29.84 3.67 -9.07
CA SER A 215 -29.91 4.00 -7.64
C SER A 215 -29.21 2.99 -6.72
N ARG A 216 -28.62 3.52 -5.66
CA ARG A 216 -27.86 2.82 -4.60
C ARG A 216 -28.67 1.66 -4.01
N LYS A 217 -28.02 0.52 -3.81
CA LYS A 217 -28.58 -0.64 -3.10
C LYS A 217 -27.66 -1.04 -1.95
N ASP A 218 -28.25 -1.18 -0.77
CA ASP A 218 -27.62 -1.79 0.39
C ASP A 218 -27.84 -3.30 0.36
N TYR A 219 -26.78 -4.06 0.60
CA TYR A 219 -26.81 -5.51 0.79
C TYR A 219 -26.51 -5.84 2.24
N TYR A 220 -27.36 -6.66 2.86
CA TYR A 220 -27.17 -7.13 4.22
C TYR A 220 -26.18 -8.28 4.19
N THR A 221 -24.99 -8.08 4.76
CA THR A 221 -23.84 -8.97 4.65
C THR A 221 -23.17 -9.15 6.00
N LYS A 222 -22.16 -10.02 6.04
CA LYS A 222 -21.22 -10.13 7.16
C LYS A 222 -19.87 -9.56 6.75
N ILE A 223 -19.26 -8.74 7.58
CA ILE A 223 -17.91 -8.23 7.33
C ILE A 223 -16.87 -9.09 8.04
N ARG A 224 -15.72 -9.29 7.39
CA ARG A 224 -14.50 -9.79 8.01
C ARG A 224 -13.36 -8.84 7.62
N THR A 225 -12.54 -8.41 8.59
CA THR A 225 -11.40 -7.53 8.34
C THR A 225 -10.14 -8.13 8.94
N ARG A 226 -8.99 -7.88 8.31
CA ARG A 226 -7.66 -8.20 8.82
C ARG A 226 -6.63 -7.23 8.25
N ILE A 227 -5.59 -6.93 9.01
CA ILE A 227 -4.48 -6.05 8.60
C ILE A 227 -3.17 -6.82 8.79
N PHE A 228 -2.31 -6.77 7.77
CA PHE A 228 -0.96 -7.30 7.77
C PHE A 228 0.03 -6.18 7.49
N HIS A 229 1.25 -6.30 8.03
CA HIS A 229 2.34 -5.32 7.85
C HIS A 229 3.55 -5.97 7.19
N PRO A 230 3.56 -6.16 5.85
CA PRO A 230 4.64 -6.86 5.18
C PRO A 230 6.02 -6.24 5.38
N HIS A 231 6.10 -4.92 5.56
CA HIS A 231 7.35 -4.19 5.77
C HIS A 231 7.68 -3.96 7.26
N GLY A 232 6.89 -4.51 8.17
CA GLY A 232 7.06 -4.29 9.60
C GLY A 232 6.35 -3.04 10.11
N PHE A 233 6.58 -2.74 11.39
CA PHE A 233 5.76 -1.82 12.16
C PHE A 233 6.57 -1.01 13.18
N GLN A 234 6.22 0.27 13.36
CA GLN A 234 6.99 1.24 14.14
C GLN A 234 7.19 0.84 15.60
N HIS A 235 6.18 0.24 16.22
CA HIS A 235 6.25 -0.18 17.61
C HIS A 235 7.02 -1.50 17.77
N THR A 236 7.46 -2.12 16.67
CA THR A 236 8.40 -3.24 16.66
C THR A 236 9.54 -2.94 15.69
N PRO A 237 10.49 -2.05 16.03
CA PRO A 237 11.51 -1.57 15.09
C PRO A 237 12.31 -2.68 14.40
N ARG A 238 12.61 -3.78 15.11
CA ARG A 238 13.27 -4.97 14.57
C ARG A 238 12.52 -5.68 13.43
N SER A 239 11.24 -5.36 13.22
CA SER A 239 10.42 -5.91 12.13
C SER A 239 10.52 -5.09 10.85
N MET A 240 11.06 -3.86 10.90
CA MET A 240 11.15 -2.99 9.74
C MET A 240 12.05 -3.60 8.67
N LEU A 241 11.49 -3.88 7.50
CA LEU A 241 12.20 -4.44 6.37
C LEU A 241 12.47 -3.34 5.35
N PHE A 242 13.75 -3.04 5.13
CA PHE A 242 14.20 -2.17 4.06
C PHE A 242 14.97 -2.97 3.03
N GLY A 243 14.88 -2.54 1.78
CA GLY A 243 15.66 -3.10 0.68
C GLY A 243 14.86 -3.19 -0.61
N PHE A 244 15.03 -4.28 -1.34
CA PHE A 244 14.48 -4.45 -2.68
C PHE A 244 13.81 -5.81 -2.84
N ASP A 245 13.11 -6.00 -3.95
CA ASP A 245 12.20 -7.13 -4.16
C ASP A 245 12.92 -8.35 -4.71
N ASN A 246 13.81 -8.14 -5.69
CA ASN A 246 14.29 -9.21 -6.56
C ASN A 246 15.82 -9.21 -6.70
N PRO A 247 16.50 -10.38 -6.64
CA PRO A 247 17.93 -10.47 -6.92
C PRO A 247 18.39 -9.86 -8.25
N LYS A 248 17.56 -9.90 -9.32
CA LYS A 248 17.87 -9.32 -10.64
C LYS A 248 18.13 -7.81 -10.60
N GLN A 249 17.68 -7.13 -9.55
CA GLN A 249 17.91 -5.69 -9.36
C GLN A 249 19.37 -5.34 -9.06
N VAL A 250 20.16 -6.33 -8.61
CA VAL A 250 21.59 -6.20 -8.33
C VAL A 250 22.40 -7.17 -9.19
N ILE A 251 21.96 -8.43 -9.28
CA ILE A 251 22.66 -9.51 -9.99
C ILE A 251 22.06 -9.66 -11.40
N THR A 252 22.70 -9.04 -12.39
CA THR A 252 22.20 -8.96 -13.77
C THR A 252 22.10 -10.31 -14.51
N ASP A 253 22.93 -11.29 -14.15
CA ASP A 253 22.94 -12.65 -14.72
C ASP A 253 22.22 -13.69 -13.85
N TYR A 254 21.35 -13.25 -12.94
CA TYR A 254 20.65 -14.12 -12.00
C TYR A 254 19.70 -15.11 -12.69
N LYS A 255 19.88 -16.40 -12.39
CA LYS A 255 19.17 -17.55 -12.99
C LYS A 255 18.05 -18.14 -12.12
N ASP A 256 17.36 -17.30 -11.35
CA ASP A 256 16.18 -17.70 -10.54
C ASP A 256 16.44 -18.79 -9.47
N ASP A 257 17.70 -18.95 -9.04
CA ASP A 257 18.09 -19.77 -7.89
C ASP A 257 18.34 -18.90 -6.65
N LEU A 258 17.31 -18.72 -5.81
CA LEU A 258 17.40 -17.86 -4.63
C LEU A 258 18.18 -18.50 -3.47
N TYR A 259 18.12 -19.82 -3.32
CA TYR A 259 18.53 -20.50 -2.09
C TYR A 259 19.95 -21.06 -2.13
N THR A 260 20.41 -21.52 -3.31
CA THR A 260 21.74 -22.13 -3.45
C THR A 260 22.78 -21.23 -4.10
N ASN A 261 22.35 -20.15 -4.75
CA ASN A 261 23.25 -19.22 -5.44
C ASN A 261 24.17 -18.46 -4.47
N SER A 262 25.48 -18.63 -4.63
CA SER A 262 26.50 -17.98 -3.79
C SER A 262 26.52 -16.46 -3.95
N LYS A 263 26.25 -15.93 -5.16
CA LYS A 263 26.12 -14.48 -5.40
C LYS A 263 24.94 -13.91 -4.62
N VAL A 264 23.82 -14.64 -4.58
CA VAL A 264 22.63 -14.21 -3.83
C VAL A 264 22.96 -14.09 -2.35
N LYS A 265 23.57 -15.13 -1.78
CA LYS A 265 23.98 -15.17 -0.38
C LYS A 265 24.94 -14.03 -0.03
N LYS A 266 25.88 -13.73 -0.94
CA LYS A 266 26.92 -12.71 -0.73
C LYS A 266 26.42 -11.27 -0.89
N TYR A 267 25.59 -10.97 -1.90
CA TYR A 267 25.31 -9.58 -2.27
C TYR A 267 23.92 -9.08 -1.85
N VAL A 268 22.91 -9.95 -1.85
CA VAL A 268 21.51 -9.47 -1.84
C VAL A 268 20.64 -10.06 -0.75
N LYS A 269 20.93 -11.26 -0.23
CA LYS A 269 20.01 -12.01 0.63
C LYS A 269 19.47 -11.17 1.80
N TYR A 270 20.33 -10.43 2.50
CA TYR A 270 19.92 -9.58 3.63
C TYR A 270 18.91 -8.50 3.24
N PHE A 271 18.97 -8.01 2.01
CA PHE A 271 18.20 -6.87 1.50
C PHE A 271 16.93 -7.27 0.75
N LEU A 272 16.62 -8.57 0.64
CA LEU A 272 15.45 -9.07 -0.09
C LEU A 272 14.20 -9.10 0.79
N LYS A 273 13.34 -8.07 0.64
CA LYS A 273 12.11 -7.95 1.45
C LYS A 273 11.20 -9.18 1.34
N PRO A 274 10.88 -9.72 0.15
CA PRO A 274 9.97 -10.87 0.05
C PRO A 274 10.50 -12.15 0.71
N TYR A 275 11.83 -12.31 0.76
CA TYR A 275 12.47 -13.44 1.43
C TYR A 275 12.26 -13.36 2.95
N TRP A 276 12.55 -12.21 3.57
CA TRP A 276 12.42 -12.04 5.03
C TRP A 276 10.99 -11.89 5.51
N ALA A 277 10.12 -11.27 4.69
CA ALA A 277 8.69 -11.20 4.98
C ALA A 277 7.99 -12.56 4.79
N GLU A 278 8.61 -13.50 4.08
CA GLU A 278 8.03 -14.79 3.66
C GLU A 278 6.72 -14.61 2.87
N ASN A 279 6.71 -13.63 1.95
CA ASN A 279 5.48 -13.18 1.29
C ASN A 279 4.66 -14.32 0.68
N LYS A 280 5.31 -15.27 0.00
CA LYS A 280 4.63 -16.41 -0.61
C LYS A 280 3.89 -17.27 0.41
N VAL A 281 4.54 -17.58 1.53
CA VAL A 281 3.98 -18.48 2.55
C VAL A 281 2.89 -17.77 3.35
N LYS A 282 3.10 -16.51 3.73
CA LYS A 282 2.18 -15.78 4.60
C LYS A 282 1.01 -15.14 3.84
N TYR A 283 1.25 -14.70 2.61
CA TYR A 283 0.32 -13.81 1.89
C TYR A 283 -0.18 -14.37 0.55
N GLY A 284 0.46 -15.40 0.00
CA GLY A 284 0.14 -15.93 -1.34
C GLY A 284 -1.35 -16.30 -1.50
N SER A 285 -1.93 -17.01 -0.53
CA SER A 285 -3.34 -17.44 -0.60
C SER A 285 -4.32 -16.26 -0.67
N TYR A 286 -4.04 -15.15 0.02
CA TYR A 286 -4.90 -13.96 -0.05
C TYR A 286 -4.87 -13.32 -1.44
N LEU A 287 -3.71 -13.34 -2.12
CA LEU A 287 -3.55 -12.80 -3.47
C LEU A 287 -4.19 -13.71 -4.52
N GLU A 288 -3.96 -15.03 -4.41
CA GLU A 288 -4.51 -16.04 -5.34
C GLU A 288 -6.04 -16.11 -5.30
N GLU A 289 -6.65 -15.86 -4.15
CA GLU A 289 -8.10 -15.97 -3.96
C GLU A 289 -8.85 -14.64 -4.10
N ALA A 290 -8.15 -13.53 -4.29
CA ALA A 290 -8.75 -12.19 -4.34
C ALA A 290 -9.74 -12.04 -5.50
N ASP A 291 -10.83 -11.33 -5.26
CA ASP A 291 -11.82 -10.94 -6.26
C ASP A 291 -11.60 -9.50 -6.78
N LEU A 292 -11.06 -8.65 -5.92
CA LEU A 292 -10.73 -7.27 -6.25
C LEU A 292 -9.51 -6.82 -5.46
N PHE A 293 -8.56 -6.22 -6.17
CA PHE A 293 -7.44 -5.50 -5.59
C PHE A 293 -7.71 -3.99 -5.59
N VAL A 294 -7.30 -3.32 -4.52
CA VAL A 294 -7.35 -1.86 -4.40
C VAL A 294 -5.97 -1.37 -3.97
N VAL A 295 -5.37 -0.49 -4.76
CA VAL A 295 -4.07 0.14 -4.46
C VAL A 295 -4.32 1.60 -4.09
N PHE A 296 -3.88 2.03 -2.91
CA PHE A 296 -4.02 3.42 -2.46
C PHE A 296 -2.74 3.91 -1.78
N GLY A 297 -2.22 5.04 -2.24
CA GLY A 297 -1.04 5.67 -1.65
C GLY A 297 0.24 4.81 -1.73
N HIS A 298 0.23 3.70 -2.47
CA HIS A 298 1.39 2.84 -2.65
C HIS A 298 2.06 3.13 -3.99
N SER A 299 3.36 3.37 -3.96
CA SER A 299 4.14 3.62 -5.17
C SER A 299 4.22 2.36 -6.01
N ILE A 300 3.86 2.45 -7.29
CA ILE A 300 3.95 1.32 -8.22
C ILE A 300 5.36 1.32 -8.80
N GLY A 301 6.27 0.69 -8.06
CA GLY A 301 7.68 0.60 -8.40
C GLY A 301 8.23 -0.83 -8.34
N GLU A 302 9.45 -0.98 -8.84
CA GLU A 302 10.18 -2.26 -8.90
C GLU A 302 10.50 -2.83 -7.49
N SER A 303 10.54 -1.99 -6.47
CA SER A 303 10.82 -2.34 -5.06
C SER A 303 9.80 -3.30 -4.44
N ASP A 304 8.64 -3.46 -5.06
CA ASP A 304 7.52 -4.28 -4.58
C ASP A 304 6.97 -5.18 -5.70
N ARG A 305 7.83 -5.51 -6.68
CA ARG A 305 7.50 -6.29 -7.88
C ARG A 305 6.78 -7.61 -7.58
N TYR A 306 7.10 -8.31 -6.50
CA TYR A 306 6.41 -9.54 -6.10
C TYR A 306 4.89 -9.33 -6.06
N TRP A 307 4.44 -8.25 -5.42
CA TRP A 307 3.01 -7.94 -5.27
C TRP A 307 2.36 -7.65 -6.62
N TRP A 308 3.02 -6.83 -7.44
CA TRP A 308 2.52 -6.48 -8.78
C TRP A 308 2.42 -7.70 -9.69
N ASN A 309 3.40 -8.61 -9.60
CA ASN A 309 3.41 -9.84 -10.37
C ASN A 309 2.28 -10.80 -9.96
N GLU A 310 2.06 -11.01 -8.66
CA GLU A 310 0.97 -11.87 -8.17
C GLU A 310 -0.41 -11.27 -8.49
N ILE A 311 -0.58 -9.95 -8.38
CA ILE A 311 -1.80 -9.27 -8.82
C ILE A 311 -2.01 -9.48 -10.32
N TYR A 312 -0.98 -9.26 -11.15
CA TYR A 312 -1.08 -9.45 -12.60
C TYR A 312 -1.51 -10.88 -12.96
N LYS A 313 -0.85 -11.90 -12.41
CA LYS A 313 -1.22 -13.32 -12.61
C LYS A 313 -2.69 -13.57 -12.24
N ARG A 314 -3.13 -13.00 -11.12
CA ARG A 314 -4.51 -13.14 -10.68
C ARG A 314 -5.52 -12.47 -11.62
N LEU A 315 -5.16 -11.31 -12.18
CA LEU A 315 -5.96 -10.64 -13.19
C LEU A 315 -6.03 -11.46 -14.49
N GLU A 316 -4.93 -12.09 -14.91
CA GLU A 316 -4.84 -12.93 -16.12
C GLU A 316 -5.80 -14.12 -16.06
N GLN A 317 -5.95 -14.75 -14.88
CA GLN A 317 -6.89 -15.87 -14.63
C GLN A 317 -8.38 -15.53 -14.79
N GLY A 318 -8.74 -14.26 -15.03
CA GLY A 318 -10.04 -13.92 -15.61
C GLY A 318 -11.12 -13.38 -14.68
N THR A 319 -10.98 -13.56 -13.37
CA THR A 319 -12.09 -13.27 -12.43
C THR A 319 -11.85 -12.10 -11.49
N ALA A 320 -10.62 -11.60 -11.38
CA ALA A 320 -10.28 -10.49 -10.49
C ALA A 320 -10.26 -9.15 -11.23
N ASN A 321 -10.49 -8.07 -10.49
CA ASN A 321 -10.30 -6.69 -10.95
C ASN A 321 -9.24 -5.98 -10.11
N LEU A 322 -8.71 -4.87 -10.62
CA LEU A 322 -7.78 -3.99 -9.91
C LEU A 322 -8.25 -2.54 -10.01
N ILE A 323 -8.30 -1.84 -8.88
CA ILE A 323 -8.54 -0.41 -8.79
C ILE A 323 -7.27 0.26 -8.25
N ILE A 324 -6.76 1.25 -8.97
CA ILE A 324 -5.59 2.04 -8.56
C ILE A 324 -6.04 3.48 -8.33
N TYR A 325 -5.87 3.96 -7.10
CA TYR A 325 -6.04 5.36 -6.76
C TYR A 325 -4.74 6.11 -7.04
N ASN A 326 -4.77 6.98 -8.06
CA ASN A 326 -3.61 7.74 -8.50
C ASN A 326 -3.75 9.21 -8.10
N TYR A 327 -2.76 9.73 -7.36
CA TYR A 327 -2.75 11.12 -6.93
C TYR A 327 -2.23 12.03 -8.05
N THR A 328 -3.12 12.76 -8.71
CA THR A 328 -2.79 13.65 -9.83
C THR A 328 -3.87 14.72 -10.02
N ARG A 329 -3.46 15.89 -10.53
CA ARG A 329 -4.39 16.94 -10.97
C ARG A 329 -4.96 16.68 -12.37
N TYR A 330 -4.38 15.73 -13.10
CA TYR A 330 -4.75 15.41 -14.48
C TYR A 330 -5.67 14.20 -14.52
N ASP A 331 -6.96 14.45 -14.75
CA ASP A 331 -8.01 13.43 -14.83
C ASP A 331 -8.45 13.18 -16.27
N ASP A 332 -7.49 12.74 -17.06
CA ASP A 332 -7.63 12.35 -18.45
C ASP A 332 -7.23 10.87 -18.65
N GLU A 333 -7.62 10.32 -19.80
CA GLU A 333 -7.37 8.91 -20.11
C GLU A 333 -5.89 8.61 -20.38
N ASP A 334 -5.07 9.57 -20.82
CA ASP A 334 -3.63 9.36 -21.03
C ASP A 334 -2.93 9.15 -19.69
N SER A 335 -3.24 9.99 -18.70
CA SER A 335 -2.82 9.87 -17.30
C SER A 335 -3.17 8.49 -16.74
N LYS A 336 -4.40 8.02 -16.94
CA LYS A 336 -4.83 6.68 -16.52
C LYS A 336 -4.09 5.56 -17.25
N ASN A 337 -3.91 5.67 -18.56
CA ASN A 337 -3.20 4.67 -19.36
C ASN A 337 -1.72 4.57 -18.96
N ASN A 338 -1.08 5.70 -18.63
CA ASN A 338 0.28 5.72 -18.10
C ASN A 338 0.39 4.95 -16.78
N VAL A 339 -0.58 5.11 -15.87
CA VAL A 339 -0.63 4.35 -14.60
C VAL A 339 -0.79 2.86 -14.86
N LYS A 340 -1.69 2.47 -15.78
CA LYS A 340 -1.85 1.06 -16.19
C LYS A 340 -0.54 0.49 -16.74
N ASN A 341 0.07 1.18 -17.70
CA ASN A 341 1.33 0.75 -18.32
C ASN A 341 2.47 0.63 -17.30
N ASN A 342 2.54 1.57 -16.34
CA ASN A 342 3.53 1.53 -15.26
C ASN A 342 3.30 0.32 -14.34
N PHE A 343 2.04 -0.01 -14.02
CA PHE A 343 1.71 -1.21 -13.26
C PHE A 343 2.17 -2.48 -13.97
N ILE A 344 1.85 -2.62 -15.26
CA ILE A 344 2.23 -3.82 -16.03
C ILE A 344 3.75 -3.96 -16.12
N SER A 345 4.46 -2.86 -16.39
CA SER A 345 5.92 -2.85 -16.45
C SER A 345 6.55 -3.22 -15.10
N SER A 346 6.01 -2.67 -14.00
CA SER A 346 6.44 -2.99 -12.64
C SER A 346 6.18 -4.44 -12.26
N ALA A 347 5.08 -5.04 -12.75
CA ALA A 347 4.80 -6.47 -12.62
C ALA A 347 5.77 -7.38 -13.40
N GLY A 348 6.63 -6.80 -14.24
CA GLY A 348 7.63 -7.51 -15.03
C GLY A 348 7.11 -8.13 -16.32
N VAL A 349 6.02 -7.58 -16.86
CA VAL A 349 5.40 -8.03 -18.11
C VAL A 349 5.71 -7.03 -19.21
N SER A 350 6.09 -7.54 -20.40
CA SER A 350 6.33 -6.71 -21.58
C SER A 350 5.02 -6.09 -22.06
N LEU A 351 5.04 -4.79 -22.39
CA LEU A 351 3.87 -4.10 -22.93
C LEU A 351 3.41 -4.68 -24.27
N GLU A 352 4.31 -5.29 -25.03
CA GLU A 352 4.02 -5.91 -26.34
C GLU A 352 3.28 -7.25 -26.22
N GLU A 353 3.37 -7.90 -25.06
CA GLU A 353 2.84 -9.25 -24.81
C GLU A 353 1.55 -9.22 -23.97
N ILE A 354 0.98 -8.04 -23.73
CA ILE A 354 -0.17 -7.88 -22.82
C ILE A 354 -1.45 -8.42 -23.46
N ASP A 355 -2.14 -9.29 -22.72
CA ASP A 355 -3.54 -9.57 -22.97
C ASP A 355 -4.41 -8.33 -22.71
N ILE A 356 -5.03 -7.79 -23.77
CA ILE A 356 -5.94 -6.65 -23.73
C ILE A 356 -7.08 -6.87 -22.72
N GLU A 357 -7.50 -8.11 -22.48
CA GLU A 357 -8.52 -8.43 -21.47
C GLU A 357 -8.06 -8.13 -20.04
N VAL A 358 -6.76 -8.21 -19.75
CA VAL A 358 -6.20 -7.81 -18.45
C VAL A 358 -6.32 -6.30 -18.27
N LEU A 359 -6.01 -5.49 -19.30
CA LEU A 359 -6.13 -4.04 -19.23
C LEU A 359 -7.56 -3.56 -18.97
N LYS A 360 -8.56 -4.28 -19.48
CA LYS A 360 -9.98 -4.02 -19.22
C LYS A 360 -10.41 -4.28 -17.77
N ARG A 361 -9.61 -5.04 -17.01
CA ARG A 361 -9.86 -5.36 -15.60
C ARG A 361 -9.19 -4.37 -14.65
N ILE A 362 -8.37 -3.45 -15.16
CA ILE A 362 -7.66 -2.42 -14.39
C ILE A 362 -8.38 -1.08 -14.54
N PHE A 363 -8.77 -0.51 -13.41
CA PHE A 363 -9.41 0.78 -13.29
C PHE A 363 -8.50 1.75 -12.55
N VAL A 364 -8.46 2.99 -13.00
CA VAL A 364 -7.63 4.04 -12.39
C VAL A 364 -8.53 5.21 -12.00
N ILE A 365 -8.45 5.60 -10.74
CA ILE A 365 -9.18 6.72 -10.16
C ILE A 365 -8.16 7.84 -9.92
N ASN A 366 -8.18 8.87 -10.76
CA ASN A 366 -7.32 10.04 -10.63
C ASN A 366 -7.94 11.04 -9.65
N PHE A 367 -7.24 11.30 -8.55
CA PHE A 367 -7.73 12.19 -7.50
C PHE A 367 -6.67 13.16 -7.00
N ASP A 368 -7.10 14.24 -6.37
CA ASP A 368 -6.23 15.18 -5.67
C ASP A 368 -6.83 15.51 -4.28
N SER A 369 -6.27 16.51 -3.61
CA SER A 369 -6.75 16.95 -2.30
C SER A 369 -8.13 17.62 -2.31
N GLU A 370 -8.62 18.06 -3.47
CA GLU A 370 -9.89 18.81 -3.59
C GLU A 370 -11.06 17.89 -3.95
N LYS A 371 -10.81 16.83 -4.71
CA LYS A 371 -11.83 15.86 -5.10
C LYS A 371 -12.35 15.03 -3.93
N GLN A 372 -13.67 15.01 -3.79
CA GLN A 372 -14.35 14.16 -2.81
C GLN A 372 -14.33 12.69 -3.28
N ARG A 373 -14.17 11.78 -2.33
CA ARG A 373 -14.17 10.33 -2.56
C ARG A 373 -14.72 9.58 -1.35
N PHE A 374 -15.09 8.32 -1.56
CA PHE A 374 -15.52 7.40 -0.53
C PHE A 374 -14.33 6.75 0.16
N ALA A 375 -13.35 6.29 -0.61
CA ALA A 375 -12.20 5.57 -0.07
C ALA A 375 -11.17 6.51 0.58
N PHE A 376 -10.76 6.18 1.80
CA PHE A 376 -9.64 6.80 2.50
C PHE A 376 -9.73 8.34 2.50
N THR A 377 -10.93 8.86 2.72
CA THR A 377 -11.11 10.29 2.97
C THR A 377 -10.73 10.58 4.41
N VAL A 378 -9.85 11.57 4.59
CA VAL A 378 -9.31 11.99 5.90
C VAL A 378 -9.86 13.34 6.36
N ASP A 379 -10.94 13.82 5.72
CA ASP A 379 -11.60 15.08 6.05
C ASP A 379 -13.11 14.86 6.10
N LYS A 380 -13.71 14.97 7.31
CA LYS A 380 -15.16 14.82 7.53
C LYS A 380 -16.00 15.80 6.70
N LYS A 381 -15.44 16.95 6.30
CA LYS A 381 -16.12 17.96 5.45
C LYS A 381 -16.13 17.56 3.97
N LYS A 382 -15.15 16.79 3.53
CA LYS A 382 -15.04 16.25 2.16
C LYS A 382 -15.59 14.84 2.04
N MET A 383 -16.16 14.30 3.13
CA MET A 383 -16.86 13.04 3.07
C MET A 383 -17.99 13.17 2.06
N ASN A 384 -17.93 12.36 1.01
CA ASN A 384 -19.10 12.18 0.17
C ASN A 384 -20.22 11.60 1.03
N ARG A 385 -21.22 12.44 1.28
CA ARG A 385 -22.49 12.07 1.88
C ARG A 385 -23.47 11.84 0.74
N PHE A 386 -24.27 10.80 0.88
CA PHE A 386 -25.39 10.54 -0.01
C PHE A 386 -26.67 10.75 0.75
#